data_AF-A0A644VUD4-F1
#
_entry.id   AF-A0A644VUD4-F1
#
_cell.length_a   1.000
_cell.length_b   1.000
_cell.length_c   1.000
_cell.angle_alpha   90.00
_cell.angle_beta   90.00
_cell.angle_gamma   90.00
#
_symmetry.space_group_name_H-M   'P 1'
#
loop_
_entity.id
_entity.type
_entity.pdbx_description
1 polymer ?
#
loop_
_entity_poly.entity_id
_entity_poly.type
_entity_poly.pdbx_seq_one_letter_code
_entity_poly.pdbx_strand_id
1 'polypeptide(L)'
;MFNKTFGLVNNITKSDVNWGSTFPWYWIALIIITVWWCIGSNMVIYQAAIASVPSDYYEAASIDGAGAIKQFFKITLPSIKNQILYTLVMTTIAQFNIYGQPLMFNNGGPNGANRVLLMYIRELGFGQGTSLAGIASAMAAMLGICILFICILQAVLSRDGDEVLAKKQRKMNRKLNKAKRKITDVTYNLSEGGK
;
A
#
# COMPACT_ATOMS: atom_id res chain seq x y z
N MET A 1 -8.35 22.30 -11.96
CA MET A 1 -8.48 22.63 -10.51
C MET A 1 -7.34 23.49 -9.99
N PHE A 2 -6.06 23.16 -10.24
CA PHE A 2 -4.89 23.87 -9.70
C PHE A 2 -4.27 24.95 -10.61
N ASN A 3 -4.99 25.39 -11.65
CA ASN A 3 -4.50 26.46 -12.53
C ASN A 3 -4.55 27.81 -11.80
N LYS A 4 -3.53 28.65 -11.97
CA LYS A 4 -3.45 29.95 -11.29
C LYS A 4 -4.65 30.87 -11.61
N THR A 5 -5.07 30.91 -12.87
CA THR A 5 -6.06 31.88 -13.39
C THR A 5 -7.47 31.30 -13.46
N PHE A 6 -7.61 30.04 -13.87
CA PHE A 6 -8.91 29.37 -14.08
C PHE A 6 -9.19 28.25 -13.06
N GLY A 7 -8.37 28.12 -12.02
CA GLY A 7 -8.49 27.06 -11.03
C GLY A 7 -9.63 27.28 -10.05
N LEU A 8 -10.47 26.25 -9.87
CA LEU A 8 -11.51 26.23 -8.83
C LEU A 8 -10.96 26.49 -7.43
N VAL A 9 -9.74 26.03 -7.11
CA VAL A 9 -9.13 26.20 -5.78
C VAL A 9 -8.84 27.67 -5.48
N ASN A 10 -8.23 28.40 -6.42
CA ASN A 10 -7.91 29.82 -6.22
C ASN A 10 -9.15 30.71 -6.22
N ASN A 11 -10.15 30.38 -7.06
CA ASN A 11 -11.41 31.12 -7.10
C ASN A 11 -12.23 30.96 -5.81
N ILE A 12 -12.22 29.78 -5.18
CA ILE A 12 -12.93 29.54 -3.91
C ILE A 12 -12.14 30.11 -2.72
N THR A 13 -10.81 29.99 -2.72
CA THR A 13 -9.95 30.46 -1.60
C THR A 13 -9.55 31.93 -1.67
N LYS A 14 -9.90 32.64 -2.77
CA LYS A 14 -9.45 34.00 -3.08
C LYS A 14 -7.94 34.21 -2.93
N SER A 15 -7.16 33.17 -3.20
CA SER A 15 -5.70 33.21 -3.09
C SER A 15 -5.05 33.17 -4.47
N ASP A 16 -3.99 33.96 -4.67
CA ASP A 16 -3.26 34.08 -5.95
C ASP A 16 -2.10 33.07 -6.08
N VAL A 17 -2.23 31.94 -5.39
CA VAL A 17 -1.16 30.95 -5.26
C VAL A 17 -0.96 30.20 -6.59
N ASN A 18 0.28 30.19 -7.09
CA ASN A 18 0.63 29.39 -8.26
C ASN A 18 1.00 27.95 -7.84
N TRP A 19 -0.02 27.11 -7.70
CA TRP A 19 0.10 25.69 -7.37
C TRP A 19 0.92 24.88 -8.39
N GLY A 20 1.12 25.39 -9.61
CA GLY A 20 1.88 24.70 -10.66
C GLY A 20 3.36 25.05 -10.72
N SER A 21 3.79 26.16 -10.09
CA SER A 21 5.15 26.69 -10.31
C SER A 21 5.84 27.25 -9.07
N THR A 22 5.15 27.42 -7.94
CA THR A 22 5.75 28.00 -6.74
C THR A 22 6.04 26.91 -5.70
N PHE A 23 7.27 26.89 -5.18
CA PHE A 23 7.62 26.05 -4.03
C PHE A 23 6.97 26.61 -2.76
N PRO A 24 6.38 25.79 -1.86
CA PRO A 24 6.26 24.32 -1.90
C PRO A 24 4.96 23.79 -2.55
N TRP A 25 4.14 24.68 -3.09
CA TRP A 25 2.76 24.39 -3.52
C TRP A 25 2.64 23.33 -4.63
N TYR A 26 3.59 23.28 -5.56
CA TYR A 26 3.58 22.25 -6.60
C TYR A 26 3.82 20.83 -6.05
N TRP A 27 4.58 20.67 -4.98
CA TRP A 27 4.76 19.36 -4.32
C TRP A 27 3.49 18.96 -3.58
N ILE A 28 2.86 19.90 -2.87
CA ILE A 28 1.61 19.66 -2.15
C ILE A 28 0.51 19.25 -3.12
N ALA A 29 0.35 19.96 -4.23
CA ALA A 29 -0.63 19.62 -5.26
C ALA A 29 -0.37 18.23 -5.87
N LEU A 30 0.88 17.90 -6.18
CA LEU A 30 1.25 16.56 -6.67
C LEU A 30 0.92 15.46 -5.67
N ILE A 31 1.23 15.65 -4.38
CA ILE A 31 0.92 14.67 -3.32
C ILE A 31 -0.59 14.46 -3.23
N ILE A 32 -1.40 15.53 -3.24
CA ILE A 32 -2.86 15.44 -3.17
C ILE A 32 -3.40 14.64 -4.37
N ILE A 33 -2.90 14.91 -5.58
CA ILE A 33 -3.32 14.19 -6.79
C ILE A 33 -2.94 12.70 -6.69
N THR A 34 -1.73 12.39 -6.24
CA THR A 34 -1.28 11.00 -6.05
C THR A 34 -2.13 10.26 -5.02
N VAL A 35 -2.37 10.88 -3.85
CA VAL A 35 -3.17 10.29 -2.79
C VAL A 35 -4.61 10.06 -3.25
N TRP A 36 -5.22 11.03 -3.92
CA TRP A 36 -6.56 10.90 -4.49
C TRP A 36 -6.66 9.72 -5.46
N TRP A 37 -5.69 9.58 -6.37
CA TRP A 37 -5.65 8.46 -7.32
C TRP A 37 -5.47 7.11 -6.62
N CYS A 38 -4.59 7.03 -5.62
CA CYS A 38 -4.27 5.77 -4.94
C CYS A 38 -5.36 5.31 -3.97
N ILE A 39 -6.12 6.23 -3.36
CA ILE A 39 -7.17 5.87 -2.38
C ILE A 39 -8.24 4.98 -3.00
N GLY A 40 -8.69 5.26 -4.23
CA GLY A 40 -9.81 4.56 -4.85
C GLY A 40 -9.55 3.05 -4.97
N SER A 41 -8.45 2.65 -5.60
CA SER A 41 -8.11 1.24 -5.80
C SER A 41 -7.81 0.51 -4.50
N ASN A 42 -7.09 1.17 -3.59
CA ASN A 42 -6.69 0.55 -2.31
C ASN A 42 -7.90 0.34 -1.38
N MET A 43 -8.89 1.24 -1.42
CA MET A 43 -10.09 1.14 -0.58
C MET A 43 -10.91 -0.12 -0.88
N VAL A 44 -11.11 -0.46 -2.16
CA VAL A 44 -11.83 -1.67 -2.56
C VAL A 44 -11.12 -2.92 -2.04
N ILE A 45 -9.80 -2.95 -2.17
CA ILE A 45 -8.96 -4.05 -1.70
C ILE A 45 -9.06 -4.21 -0.17
N TYR A 46 -8.99 -3.11 0.57
CA TYR A 46 -9.07 -3.14 2.03
C TYR A 46 -10.47 -3.51 2.53
N GLN A 47 -11.53 -3.05 1.85
CA GLN A 47 -12.90 -3.44 2.18
C GLN A 47 -13.10 -4.96 2.03
N ALA A 48 -12.63 -5.54 0.91
CA ALA A 48 -12.71 -6.98 0.69
C ALA A 48 -11.93 -7.77 1.76
N ALA A 49 -10.74 -7.27 2.15
CA ALA A 49 -9.93 -7.91 3.19
C ALA A 49 -10.61 -7.84 4.57
N ILE A 50 -11.18 -6.69 4.95
CA ILE A 50 -11.90 -6.55 6.22
C ILE A 50 -13.15 -7.44 6.25
N ALA A 51 -13.88 -7.53 5.14
CA ALA A 51 -15.07 -8.37 5.02
C ALA A 51 -14.78 -9.88 5.19
N SER A 52 -13.53 -10.31 4.98
CA SER A 52 -13.10 -11.70 5.20
C SER A 52 -12.84 -12.06 6.67
N VAL A 53 -12.80 -11.07 7.58
CA VAL A 53 -12.55 -11.29 9.00
C VAL A 53 -13.83 -11.83 9.66
N PRO A 54 -13.81 -13.01 10.32
CA PRO A 54 -14.98 -13.56 10.98
C PRO A 54 -15.58 -12.62 12.04
N SER A 55 -16.91 -12.50 12.08
CA SER A 55 -17.65 -11.68 13.04
C SER A 55 -17.42 -12.12 14.49
N ASP A 56 -17.19 -13.41 14.72
CA ASP A 56 -16.93 -14.02 16.03
C ASP A 56 -15.81 -13.30 16.82
N TYR A 57 -14.79 -12.80 16.12
CA TYR A 57 -13.70 -12.04 16.76
C TYR A 57 -14.18 -10.70 17.32
N TYR A 58 -15.09 -10.02 16.64
CA TYR A 58 -15.64 -8.74 17.07
C TYR A 58 -16.67 -8.93 18.19
N GLU A 59 -17.48 -9.99 18.13
CA GLU A 59 -18.43 -10.34 19.18
C GLU A 59 -17.72 -10.71 20.49
N ALA A 60 -16.71 -11.58 20.43
CA ALA A 60 -15.89 -11.92 21.59
C ALA A 60 -15.20 -10.70 22.20
N ALA A 61 -14.65 -9.81 21.37
CA ALA A 61 -14.02 -8.59 21.84
C ALA A 61 -15.01 -7.59 22.46
N SER A 62 -16.25 -7.57 21.97
CA SER A 62 -17.31 -6.73 22.54
C SER A 62 -17.74 -7.25 23.91
N ILE A 63 -17.80 -8.57 24.10
CA ILE A 63 -18.03 -9.21 25.41
C ILE A 63 -16.89 -8.88 26.39
N ASP A 64 -15.64 -8.86 25.90
CA ASP A 64 -14.45 -8.46 26.68
C ASP A 64 -14.35 -6.93 26.93
N GLY A 65 -15.36 -6.15 26.56
CA GLY A 65 -15.40 -4.69 26.77
C GLY A 65 -14.42 -3.90 25.90
N ALA A 66 -13.93 -4.47 24.80
CA ALA A 66 -13.06 -3.74 23.87
C ALA A 66 -13.87 -2.77 23.00
N GLY A 67 -13.62 -1.47 23.13
CA GLY A 67 -14.20 -0.45 22.24
C GLY A 67 -13.66 -0.48 20.81
N ALA A 68 -14.30 0.25 19.90
CA ALA A 68 -14.04 0.22 18.45
C ALA A 68 -12.57 0.47 18.06
N ILE A 69 -11.89 1.41 18.73
CA ILE A 69 -10.47 1.69 18.48
C ILE A 69 -9.59 0.48 18.83
N LYS A 70 -9.87 -0.18 19.96
CA LYS A 70 -9.13 -1.36 20.39
C LYS A 70 -9.38 -2.54 19.45
N GLN A 71 -10.61 -2.71 18.98
CA GLN A 71 -10.97 -3.72 17.98
C GLN A 71 -10.24 -3.46 16.65
N PHE A 72 -10.19 -2.22 16.17
CA PHE A 72 -9.48 -1.87 14.94
C PHE A 72 -7.99 -2.24 15.00
N PHE A 73 -7.27 -1.79 16.03
CA PHE A 73 -5.83 -2.01 16.14
C PHE A 73 -5.45 -3.45 16.54
N LYS A 74 -6.31 -4.18 17.25
CA LYS A 74 -6.00 -5.53 17.75
C LYS A 74 -6.58 -6.66 16.91
N ILE A 75 -7.64 -6.40 16.13
CA ILE A 75 -8.35 -7.42 15.35
C ILE A 75 -8.25 -7.08 13.87
N THR A 76 -8.78 -5.94 13.45
CA THR A 76 -8.88 -5.59 12.03
C THR A 76 -7.50 -5.44 11.39
N LEU A 77 -6.67 -4.54 11.92
CA LEU A 77 -5.36 -4.21 11.36
C LEU A 77 -4.41 -5.42 11.30
N PRO A 78 -4.29 -6.27 12.35
CA PRO A 78 -3.47 -7.48 12.27
C PRO A 78 -4.02 -8.54 11.32
N SER A 79 -5.34 -8.61 11.13
CA SER A 79 -5.98 -9.60 10.25
C SER A 79 -5.78 -9.29 8.78
N ILE A 80 -5.80 -8.00 8.40
CA ILE A 80 -5.62 -7.58 7.00
C ILE A 80 -4.17 -7.22 6.65
N LYS A 81 -3.21 -7.44 7.57
CA LYS A 81 -1.82 -6.97 7.39
C LYS A 81 -1.16 -7.51 6.11
N ASN A 82 -1.49 -8.73 5.71
CA ASN A 82 -0.95 -9.35 4.51
C ASN A 82 -1.43 -8.62 3.26
N GLN A 83 -2.70 -8.19 3.26
CA GLN A 83 -3.24 -7.36 2.19
C GLN A 83 -2.59 -5.98 2.17
N ILE A 84 -2.37 -5.36 3.33
CA ILE A 84 -1.68 -4.07 3.44
C ILE A 84 -0.26 -4.16 2.88
N LEU A 85 0.49 -5.21 3.23
CA LEU A 85 1.84 -5.43 2.72
C LEU A 85 1.83 -5.63 1.20
N TYR A 86 0.93 -6.46 0.68
CA TYR A 86 0.78 -6.64 -0.76
C TYR A 86 0.51 -5.31 -1.50
N THR A 87 -0.48 -4.55 -1.03
CA THR A 87 -0.82 -3.25 -1.60
C THR A 87 0.34 -2.26 -1.49
N LEU A 88 1.08 -2.25 -0.38
CA LEU A 88 2.25 -1.41 -0.20
C LEU A 88 3.36 -1.72 -1.22
N VAL A 89 3.62 -3.01 -1.47
CA VAL A 89 4.61 -3.44 -2.47
C VAL A 89 4.20 -3.00 -3.87
N MET A 90 2.96 -3.31 -4.27
CA MET A 90 2.45 -2.96 -5.60
C MET A 90 2.43 -1.45 -5.83
N THR A 91 1.99 -0.68 -4.84
CA THR A 91 1.98 0.79 -4.93
C THR A 91 3.39 1.37 -4.99
N THR A 92 4.34 0.82 -4.22
CA THR A 92 5.74 1.27 -4.28
C THR A 92 6.33 1.04 -5.67
N ILE A 93 6.15 -0.14 -6.26
CA ILE A 93 6.60 -0.45 -7.63
C ILE A 93 5.96 0.51 -8.64
N ALA A 94 4.68 0.82 -8.48
CA ALA A 94 3.97 1.77 -9.34
C ALA A 94 4.54 3.19 -9.22
N GLN A 95 4.89 3.65 -8.01
CA GLN A 95 5.48 4.99 -7.81
C GLN A 95 6.87 5.12 -8.46
N PHE A 96 7.69 4.05 -8.46
CA PHE A 96 8.97 4.07 -9.18
C PHE A 96 8.81 4.19 -10.71
N ASN A 97 7.66 3.80 -11.24
CA ASN A 97 7.31 3.90 -12.66
C ASN A 97 6.43 5.13 -12.98
N ILE A 98 6.31 6.08 -12.06
CA ILE A 98 5.48 7.26 -12.29
C ILE A 98 6.08 8.12 -13.42
N TYR A 99 5.24 8.51 -14.38
CA TYR A 99 5.63 9.38 -15.50
C TYR A 99 4.47 10.28 -15.95
N GLY A 100 3.30 9.69 -16.17
CA GLY A 100 2.13 10.43 -16.67
C GLY A 100 1.70 11.56 -15.74
N GLN A 101 1.70 11.32 -14.43
CA GLN A 101 1.27 12.32 -13.44
C GLN A 101 2.14 13.61 -13.45
N PRO A 102 3.47 13.56 -13.26
CA PRO A 102 4.30 14.77 -13.30
C PRO A 102 4.34 15.43 -14.69
N LEU A 103 4.23 14.63 -15.76
CA LEU A 103 4.13 15.15 -17.13
C LEU A 103 2.87 16.00 -17.32
N MET A 104 1.69 15.44 -16.99
CA MET A 104 0.41 16.11 -17.19
C MET A 104 0.17 17.28 -16.24
N PHE A 105 0.79 17.25 -15.05
CA PHE A 105 0.60 18.32 -14.07
C PHE A 105 1.29 19.63 -14.49
N ASN A 106 2.60 19.58 -14.74
CA ASN A 106 3.39 20.76 -15.12
C ASN A 106 4.67 20.41 -15.89
N ASN A 107 4.66 19.30 -16.64
CA ASN A 107 5.80 18.83 -17.45
C ASN A 107 7.12 18.68 -16.65
N GLY A 108 7.04 18.22 -15.40
CA GLY A 108 8.22 18.06 -14.54
C GLY A 108 8.63 19.32 -13.78
N GLY A 109 7.79 20.36 -13.79
CA GLY A 109 7.92 21.56 -12.97
C GLY A 109 8.96 22.57 -13.47
N PRO A 110 8.94 23.79 -12.91
CA PRO A 110 9.91 24.82 -13.28
C PRO A 110 11.32 24.33 -12.96
N ASN A 111 12.25 24.50 -13.91
CA ASN A 111 13.63 24.03 -13.84
C ASN A 111 13.79 22.53 -13.55
N GLY A 112 12.79 21.70 -13.87
CA GLY A 112 12.85 20.25 -13.64
C GLY A 112 12.69 19.82 -12.18
N ALA A 113 12.14 20.69 -11.32
CA ALA A 113 11.98 20.42 -9.88
C ALA A 113 11.15 19.15 -9.56
N ASN A 114 10.25 18.74 -10.45
CA ASN A 114 9.43 17.53 -10.34
C ASN A 114 9.79 16.48 -11.40
N ARG A 115 10.94 16.61 -12.06
CA ARG A 115 11.30 15.72 -13.16
C ARG A 115 11.73 14.38 -12.59
N VAL A 116 10.90 13.36 -12.83
CA VAL A 116 11.20 11.98 -12.46
C VAL A 116 12.17 11.33 -13.45
N LEU A 117 12.88 10.30 -13.01
CA LEU A 117 13.93 9.65 -13.81
C LEU A 117 13.41 9.16 -15.17
N LEU A 118 12.19 8.63 -15.21
CA LEU A 118 11.58 8.13 -16.44
C LEU A 118 11.29 9.26 -17.45
N MET A 119 11.03 10.49 -16.99
CA MET A 119 10.92 11.65 -17.87
C MET A 119 12.25 11.99 -18.52
N TYR A 120 13.34 11.93 -17.75
CA TYR A 120 14.67 12.21 -18.26
C TYR A 120 15.15 11.16 -19.27
N ILE A 121 14.90 9.88 -18.99
CA ILE A 121 15.19 8.78 -19.94
C ILE A 121 14.45 8.98 -21.26
N ARG A 122 13.17 9.36 -21.20
CA ARG A 122 12.36 9.59 -22.39
C ARG A 122 12.80 10.81 -23.18
N GLU A 123 13.21 11.89 -22.50
CA GLU A 123 13.76 13.08 -23.12
C GLU A 123 15.07 12.78 -23.87
N LEU A 124 15.97 11.98 -23.28
CA LEU A 124 17.21 11.57 -23.93
C LEU A 124 16.99 10.62 -25.12
N GLY A 125 16.00 9.72 -25.03
CA GLY A 125 15.72 8.75 -26.08
C GLY A 125 14.87 9.29 -27.23
N PHE A 126 13.94 10.21 -26.94
CA PHE A 126 12.90 10.65 -27.89
C PHE A 126 12.67 12.17 -27.91
N GLY A 127 13.56 12.97 -27.34
CA GLY A 127 13.48 14.44 -27.36
C GLY A 127 13.70 15.06 -28.74
N GLN A 128 13.49 16.37 -28.87
CA GLN A 128 13.52 17.11 -30.13
C GLN A 128 14.95 17.36 -30.72
N GLY A 129 15.95 16.56 -30.35
CA GLY A 129 17.34 16.72 -30.78
C GLY A 129 17.99 15.41 -31.23
N THR A 130 19.33 15.34 -31.20
CA THR A 130 20.07 14.10 -31.45
C THR A 130 19.68 13.07 -30.38
N SER A 131 19.00 11.99 -30.78
CA SER A 131 18.61 10.94 -29.83
C SER A 131 19.86 10.25 -29.27
N LEU A 132 20.07 10.35 -27.96
CA LEU A 132 21.10 9.60 -27.23
C LEU A 132 20.51 8.25 -26.76
N ALA A 133 19.96 7.48 -27.70
CA ALA A 133 19.27 6.23 -27.42
C ALA A 133 20.13 5.22 -26.63
N GLY A 134 21.44 5.20 -26.86
CA GLY A 134 22.37 4.35 -26.09
C GLY A 134 22.42 4.71 -24.60
N ILE A 135 22.48 6.01 -24.27
CA ILE A 135 22.48 6.49 -22.89
C ILE A 135 21.10 6.26 -22.26
N ALA A 136 20.02 6.57 -22.98
CA ALA A 136 18.66 6.35 -22.52
C ALA A 136 18.40 4.88 -22.18
N SER A 137 18.87 3.96 -23.03
CA SER A 137 18.76 2.51 -22.81
C SER A 137 19.54 2.05 -21.57
N ALA A 138 20.79 2.54 -21.40
CA ALA A 138 21.60 2.23 -20.22
C ALA A 138 20.93 2.72 -18.92
N MET A 139 20.38 3.93 -18.92
CA MET A 139 19.66 4.48 -17.77
C MET A 139 18.37 3.71 -17.46
N ALA A 140 17.63 3.29 -18.49
CA ALA A 140 16.44 2.44 -18.33
C ALA A 140 16.80 1.07 -17.74
N ALA A 141 17.89 0.46 -18.19
CA ALA A 141 18.38 -0.80 -17.64
C ALA A 141 18.79 -0.65 -16.16
N MET A 142 19.51 0.41 -15.80
CA MET A 142 19.85 0.71 -14.40
C MET A 142 18.60 0.91 -13.53
N LEU A 143 17.60 1.67 -14.02
CA LEU A 143 16.33 1.83 -13.32
C LEU A 143 15.63 0.48 -13.10
N GLY A 144 15.61 -0.38 -14.12
CA GLY A 144 15.08 -1.73 -14.02
C GLY A 144 15.78 -2.56 -12.93
N ILE A 145 17.11 -2.49 -12.87
CA ILE A 145 17.91 -3.16 -11.83
C ILE A 145 17.57 -2.61 -10.43
N CYS A 146 17.44 -1.30 -10.28
CA CYS A 146 17.05 -0.68 -9.01
C CYS A 146 15.65 -1.13 -8.57
N ILE A 147 14.67 -1.15 -9.49
CA ILE A 147 13.31 -1.63 -9.20
C ILE A 147 13.33 -3.11 -8.81
N LEU A 148 14.11 -3.93 -9.52
CA LEU A 148 14.25 -5.35 -9.23
C LEU A 148 14.85 -5.58 -7.84
N PHE A 149 15.90 -4.83 -7.48
CA PHE A 149 16.51 -4.88 -6.16
C PHE A 149 15.51 -4.52 -5.06
N ILE A 150 14.76 -3.44 -5.23
CA ILE A 150 13.74 -3.01 -4.27
C ILE A 150 12.62 -4.04 -4.17
N CYS A 151 12.19 -4.60 -5.30
CA CYS A 151 11.16 -5.64 -5.34
C CYS A 151 11.61 -6.90 -4.57
N ILE A 152 12.84 -7.37 -4.77
CA ILE A 152 13.39 -8.50 -4.01
C ILE A 152 13.43 -8.17 -2.52
N LEU A 153 13.95 -7.00 -2.14
CA LEU A 153 14.04 -6.57 -0.75
C LEU A 153 12.66 -6.53 -0.09
N GLN A 154 11.66 -5.96 -0.77
CA GLN A 154 10.28 -5.92 -0.30
C GLN A 154 9.63 -7.30 -0.23
N ALA A 155 9.90 -8.18 -1.20
CA ALA A 155 9.38 -9.54 -1.21
C ALA A 155 9.96 -10.38 -0.07
N VAL A 156 11.27 -10.25 0.22
CA VAL A 156 11.91 -10.93 1.34
C VAL A 156 11.33 -10.44 2.68
N LEU A 157 11.23 -9.12 2.87
CA LEU A 157 10.62 -8.55 4.09
C LEU A 157 9.15 -8.97 4.28
N SER A 158 8.40 -9.11 3.19
CA SER A 158 6.99 -9.55 3.25
C SER A 158 6.86 -11.03 3.61
N ARG A 159 7.75 -11.89 3.09
CA ARG A 159 7.74 -13.35 3.36
C ARG A 159 7.97 -13.69 4.84
N ASP A 160 8.82 -12.94 5.54
CA ASP A 160 9.05 -13.13 6.97
C ASP A 160 7.77 -12.89 7.79
N GLY A 161 6.95 -11.92 7.38
CA GLY A 161 5.64 -11.65 7.98
C GLY A 161 4.65 -12.81 7.83
N ASP A 162 4.64 -13.45 6.66
CA ASP A 162 3.79 -14.59 6.32
C ASP A 162 4.23 -15.86 7.05
N GLU A 163 5.53 -16.14 7.11
CA GLU A 163 6.07 -17.30 7.82
C GLU A 163 5.80 -17.25 9.33
N VAL A 164 5.97 -16.07 9.95
CA VAL A 164 5.73 -15.88 11.39
C VAL A 164 4.26 -16.12 11.73
N LEU A 165 3.34 -15.64 10.90
CA LEU A 165 1.91 -15.93 11.05
C LEU A 165 1.60 -17.41 10.90
N ALA A 166 2.10 -18.02 9.82
CA ALA A 166 1.86 -19.43 9.55
C ALA A 166 2.34 -20.31 10.71
N LYS A 167 3.50 -19.99 11.30
CA LYS A 167 4.02 -20.67 12.50
C LYS A 167 3.11 -20.45 13.72
N LYS A 168 2.62 -19.22 13.96
CA LYS A 168 1.73 -18.89 15.09
C LYS A 168 0.38 -19.61 14.98
N GLN A 169 -0.24 -19.59 13.79
CA GLN A 169 -1.51 -20.27 13.50
C GLN A 169 -1.37 -21.80 13.68
N ARG A 170 -0.30 -22.39 13.14
CA ARG A 170 0.01 -23.83 13.33
C ARG A 170 0.18 -24.19 14.80
N LYS A 171 0.84 -23.34 15.59
CA LYS A 171 1.04 -23.57 17.04
C LYS A 171 -0.30 -23.50 17.79
N MET A 172 -1.17 -22.55 17.44
CA MET A 172 -2.51 -22.42 18.04
C MET A 172 -3.40 -23.62 17.70
N ASN A 173 -3.47 -24.03 16.42
CA ASN A 173 -4.26 -25.20 16.00
C ASN A 173 -3.77 -26.49 16.65
N ARG A 174 -2.45 -26.66 16.85
CA ARG A 174 -1.90 -27.80 17.61
C ARG A 174 -2.38 -27.80 19.07
N LYS A 175 -2.42 -26.65 19.74
CA LYS A 175 -2.94 -26.54 21.10
C LYS A 175 -4.44 -26.86 21.15
N LEU A 176 -5.22 -26.32 20.22
CA LEU A 176 -6.66 -26.54 20.13
C LEU A 176 -6.99 -28.03 19.94
N ASN A 177 -6.29 -28.72 19.03
CA ASN A 177 -6.50 -30.14 18.78
C ASN A 177 -6.11 -31.02 19.97
N LYS A 178 -5.05 -30.65 20.71
CA LYS A 178 -4.70 -31.34 21.96
C LYS A 178 -5.77 -31.18 23.04
N ALA A 179 -6.32 -29.98 23.18
CA ALA A 179 -7.40 -29.72 24.14
C ALA A 179 -8.68 -30.50 23.77
N LYS A 180 -9.06 -30.50 22.49
CA LYS A 180 -10.21 -31.29 22.00
C LYS A 180 -10.06 -32.78 22.31
N ARG A 181 -8.90 -33.38 22.00
CA ARG A 181 -8.63 -34.80 22.33
C ARG A 181 -8.80 -35.09 23.83
N LYS A 182 -8.23 -34.24 24.68
CA LYS A 182 -8.31 -34.43 26.13
C LYS A 182 -9.75 -34.36 26.66
N ILE A 183 -10.59 -33.50 26.07
CA ILE A 183 -12.02 -33.42 26.41
C ILE A 183 -12.74 -34.67 25.91
N THR A 184 -12.47 -35.11 24.67
CA THR A 184 -13.05 -36.34 24.10
C THR A 184 -12.75 -37.56 24.96
N ASP A 185 -11.50 -37.73 25.40
CA ASP A 185 -11.07 -38.83 26.27
C ASP A 185 -11.81 -38.80 27.63
N VAL A 186 -12.02 -37.61 28.21
CA VAL A 186 -12.78 -37.45 29.46
C VAL A 186 -14.27 -37.78 29.26
N THR A 187 -14.90 -37.31 28.19
CA THR A 187 -16.30 -37.64 27.89
C THR A 187 -16.51 -39.12 27.60
N TYR A 188 -15.55 -39.79 26.96
CA TYR A 188 -15.62 -41.23 26.71
C TYR A 188 -15.54 -42.04 28.02
N ASN A 189 -14.60 -41.69 28.90
CA ASN A 189 -14.45 -42.34 30.21
C ASN A 189 -15.66 -42.13 31.13
N LEU A 190 -16.31 -40.96 31.08
CA LEU A 190 -17.55 -40.70 31.83
C LEU A 190 -18.76 -41.48 31.26
N SER A 191 -18.74 -41.84 29.98
CA SER A 191 -19.78 -42.64 29.34
C SER A 191 -19.63 -44.14 29.61
N GLU A 192 -18.41 -44.66 29.76
CA GLU A 192 -18.15 -46.08 30.05
C GLU A 192 -18.10 -46.41 31.54
N GLY A 193 -17.68 -45.48 32.40
CA GLY A 193 -17.58 -45.68 33.86
C GLY A 193 -18.89 -45.54 34.64
N GLY A 194 -20.02 -45.32 33.96
CA GLY A 194 -21.35 -45.14 34.55
C GLY A 194 -22.25 -46.38 34.53
N LYS A 195 -21.69 -47.58 34.33
CA LYS A 195 -22.40 -48.86 34.49
C LYS A 195 -22.01 -49.56 35.77
#